data_AF-A0A0F9D235-F1
#
_entry.id   AF-A0A0F9D235-F1
#
_cell.length_a   1.000
_cell.length_b   1.000
_cell.length_c   1.000
_cell.angle_alpha   90.00
_cell.angle_beta   90.00
_cell.angle_gamma   90.00
#
_symmetry.space_group_name_H-M   'P 1'
#
loop_
_entity.id
_entity.type
_entity.pdbx_description
1 polymer ?
#
loop_
_entity_poly.entity_id
_entity_poly.type
_entity_poly.pdbx_seq_one_letter_code
_entity_poly.pdbx_strand_id
1 'polypeptide(L)'
;MAGVIVEGCDGSGKTTLIRALRDKFHWPVVHVVQPGNPDILQMMKLIGCAPVIFDRFHWSPVAYGAALREGPELTPFDLWALDGMLMNRGFVNVYCETDIDTMLFNNKKEEQLWEAVRENASVRKIIHEYREFEHTSQVACYSYDYQVESTETLLVRMDLVKMMVGFEGPPGVQGHPRPTTWFVGDERADKGTKGITIPFYDVGISDKLVTGTLLHRALIENDLTWKNGVALSNSAREDLQAVYSQLEEPKIVVALGAIANK
;
A
#
# COMPACT_ATOMS: atom_id res chain seq x y z
N MET A 1 10.16 5.21 -9.15
CA MET A 1 11.25 4.82 -8.23
C MET A 1 10.66 4.22 -6.96
N ALA A 2 11.35 3.23 -6.37
CA ALA A 2 10.94 2.56 -5.13
C ALA A 2 11.12 3.43 -3.87
N GLY A 3 10.41 3.09 -2.80
CA GLY A 3 10.60 3.65 -1.45
C GLY A 3 10.57 2.58 -0.37
N VAL A 4 10.80 2.98 0.89
CA VAL A 4 10.73 2.08 2.05
C VAL A 4 9.78 2.67 3.07
N ILE A 5 8.87 1.85 3.59
CA ILE A 5 8.04 2.22 4.74
C ILE A 5 8.56 1.45 5.93
N VAL A 6 8.85 2.14 7.03
CA VAL A 6 9.25 1.54 8.30
C VAL A 6 8.07 1.64 9.25
N GLU A 7 7.41 0.51 9.50
CA GLU A 7 6.28 0.37 10.41
C GLU A 7 6.72 -0.28 11.73
N GLY A 8 5.93 -0.13 12.78
CA GLY A 8 6.14 -0.82 14.05
C GLY A 8 5.77 0.00 15.28
N CYS A 9 5.66 -0.68 16.42
CA CYS A 9 5.35 -0.05 17.70
C CYS A 9 6.47 0.89 18.17
N ASP A 10 6.14 1.87 19.02
CA ASP A 10 7.15 2.66 19.73
C ASP A 10 8.12 1.75 20.50
N GLY A 11 9.40 2.13 20.48
CA GLY A 11 10.46 1.36 21.13
C GLY A 11 11.01 0.18 20.32
N SER A 12 10.48 -0.11 19.12
CA SER A 12 10.91 -1.27 18.30
C SER A 12 12.20 -1.07 17.48
N GLY A 13 12.89 0.06 17.63
CA GLY A 13 14.16 0.33 16.92
C GLY A 13 14.02 0.96 15.53
N LYS A 14 12.81 1.37 15.11
CA LYS A 14 12.55 2.04 13.82
C LYS A 14 13.53 3.17 13.52
N THR A 15 13.74 4.08 14.46
CA THR A 15 14.62 5.25 14.27
C THR A 15 16.05 4.84 13.95
N THR A 16 16.54 3.74 14.53
CA THR A 16 17.86 3.18 14.23
C THR A 16 17.93 2.71 12.78
N LEU A 17 16.94 1.92 12.35
CA LEU A 17 16.85 1.45 10.97
C LEU A 17 16.74 2.61 9.98
N ILE A 18 15.86 3.58 10.24
CA ILE A 18 15.64 4.75 9.38
C ILE A 18 16.93 5.55 9.19
N ARG A 19 17.72 5.75 10.25
CA ARG A 19 19.03 6.43 10.14
C ARG A 19 19.96 5.65 9.24
N ALA A 20 20.09 4.34 9.44
CA ALA A 20 20.93 3.50 8.59
C ALA A 20 20.49 3.51 7.11
N LEU A 21 19.17 3.44 6.85
CA LEU A 21 18.62 3.55 5.49
C LEU A 21 18.90 4.93 4.87
N ARG A 22 18.69 6.02 5.61
CA ARG A 22 18.97 7.38 5.15
C ARG A 22 20.46 7.57 4.86
N ASP A 23 21.33 7.08 5.73
CA ASP A 23 22.77 7.25 5.56
C ASP A 23 23.31 6.42 4.38
N LYS A 24 22.70 5.25 4.10
CA LYS A 24 23.04 4.40 2.94
C LYS A 24 22.51 4.96 1.61
N PHE A 25 21.24 5.36 1.57
CA PHE A 25 20.55 5.71 0.32
C PHE A 25 20.47 7.21 0.05
N HIS A 26 20.71 8.04 1.06
CA HIS A 26 20.55 9.50 1.02
C HIS A 26 19.13 9.95 0.65
N TRP A 27 18.12 9.13 0.96
CA TRP A 27 16.72 9.43 0.69
C TRP A 27 16.11 10.33 1.77
N PRO A 28 15.16 11.22 1.41
CA PRO A 28 14.41 12.00 2.39
C PRO A 28 13.60 11.07 3.31
N VAL A 29 13.50 11.47 4.58
CA VAL A 29 12.66 10.80 5.58
C VAL A 29 11.41 11.64 5.80
N VAL A 30 10.25 11.05 5.60
CA VAL A 30 8.95 11.66 5.91
C VAL A 30 8.38 10.95 7.12
N HIS A 31 8.28 11.68 8.23
CA HIS A 31 7.59 11.22 9.42
C HIS A 31 6.12 11.58 9.31
N VAL A 32 5.24 10.58 9.22
CA VAL A 32 3.79 10.82 9.15
C VAL A 32 3.24 10.88 10.56
N VAL A 33 3.14 12.11 11.09
CA VAL A 33 2.47 12.38 12.36
C VAL A 33 1.00 11.99 12.20
N GLN A 34 0.52 11.06 13.04
CA GLN A 34 -0.83 10.53 12.99
C GLN A 34 -1.86 11.62 13.30
N PRO A 35 -2.58 12.19 12.31
CA PRO A 35 -3.72 13.04 12.61
C PRO A 35 -4.87 12.14 13.08
N GLY A 36 -5.81 12.66 13.87
CA GLY A 36 -7.04 11.92 14.24
C GLY A 36 -8.02 11.67 13.08
N ASN A 37 -7.55 11.76 11.83
CA ASN A 37 -8.26 11.52 10.58
C ASN A 37 -7.23 11.64 9.42
N PRO A 38 -6.57 10.55 9.00
CA PRO A 38 -5.58 10.59 7.93
C PRO A 38 -6.23 10.97 6.59
N ASP A 39 -5.66 11.95 5.89
CA ASP A 39 -6.09 12.33 4.53
C ASP A 39 -5.49 11.37 3.50
N ILE A 40 -6.30 10.43 3.01
CA ILE A 40 -5.89 9.46 1.99
C ILE A 40 -5.32 10.13 0.73
N LEU A 41 -5.89 11.25 0.27
CA LEU A 41 -5.42 11.93 -0.93
C LEU A 41 -4.02 12.51 -0.71
N GLN A 42 -3.75 13.01 0.50
CA GLN A 42 -2.40 13.45 0.88
C GLN A 42 -1.43 12.27 0.92
N MET A 43 -1.83 11.13 1.48
CA MET A 43 -1.00 9.92 1.51
C MET A 43 -0.68 9.45 0.08
N MET A 44 -1.67 9.39 -0.81
CA MET A 44 -1.47 9.03 -2.23
C MET A 44 -0.48 9.98 -2.93
N LYS A 45 -0.53 11.29 -2.62
CA LYS A 45 0.43 12.28 -3.12
C LYS A 45 1.84 12.02 -2.59
N LEU A 46 1.98 11.68 -1.31
CA LEU A 46 3.27 11.36 -0.69
C LEU A 46 3.93 10.14 -1.33
N ILE A 47 3.18 9.10 -1.69
CA ILE A 47 3.71 7.95 -2.46
C ILE A 47 4.32 8.42 -3.79
N GLY A 48 3.82 9.52 -4.36
CA GLY A 48 4.34 10.15 -5.57
C GLY A 48 5.70 10.83 -5.42
N CYS A 49 6.16 11.06 -4.19
CA CYS A 49 7.43 11.72 -3.90
C CYS A 49 8.62 10.75 -3.82
N ALA A 50 8.46 9.50 -4.25
CA ALA A 50 9.55 8.52 -4.24
C ALA A 50 10.77 8.98 -5.06
N PRO A 51 12.01 8.65 -4.65
CA PRO A 51 12.35 7.75 -3.55
C PRO A 51 12.25 8.44 -2.17
N VAL A 52 11.69 7.73 -1.20
CA VAL A 52 11.41 8.26 0.15
C VAL A 52 11.42 7.13 1.19
N ILE A 53 11.79 7.46 2.42
CA ILE A 53 11.63 6.60 3.60
C ILE A 53 10.48 7.16 4.43
N PHE A 54 9.42 6.38 4.63
CA PHE A 54 8.35 6.75 5.55
C PHE A 54 8.62 6.18 6.94
N ASP A 55 8.66 7.06 7.95
CA ASP A 55 8.61 6.67 9.36
C ASP A 55 7.15 6.66 9.79
N ARG A 56 6.56 5.45 9.80
CA ARG A 56 5.11 5.20 9.88
C ARG A 56 4.35 5.73 8.66
N PHE A 57 3.41 4.95 8.15
CA PHE A 57 2.58 5.37 7.01
C PHE A 57 1.13 4.92 7.14
N HIS A 58 0.73 3.85 6.46
CA HIS A 58 -0.67 3.48 6.25
C HIS A 58 -1.16 2.42 7.25
N TRP A 59 -0.28 1.59 7.79
CA TRP A 59 -0.68 0.65 8.85
C TRP A 59 -0.82 1.35 10.20
N SER A 60 0.01 2.36 10.43
CA SER A 60 0.08 3.07 11.70
C SER A 60 -1.25 3.69 12.17
N PRO A 61 -2.02 4.45 11.34
CA PRO A 61 -3.33 4.97 11.74
C PRO A 61 -4.34 3.87 12.12
N VAL A 62 -4.22 2.69 11.51
CA VAL A 62 -5.12 1.57 11.76
C VAL A 62 -4.74 0.86 13.05
N ALA A 63 -3.45 0.51 13.21
CA ALA A 63 -2.94 -0.17 14.39
C ALA A 63 -3.10 0.68 15.66
N TYR A 64 -2.73 1.96 15.61
CA TYR A 64 -2.86 2.86 16.76
C TYR A 64 -4.30 3.30 16.98
N GLY A 65 -5.07 3.54 15.91
CA GLY A 65 -6.48 3.88 16.00
C GLY A 65 -7.28 2.78 16.71
N ALA A 66 -7.13 1.53 16.27
CA ALA A 66 -7.79 0.40 16.89
C ALA A 66 -7.31 0.17 18.33
N ALA A 67 -6.03 0.36 18.61
CA ALA A 67 -5.48 0.09 19.95
C ALA A 67 -5.82 1.17 20.98
N LEU A 68 -5.78 2.44 20.60
CA LEU A 68 -5.77 3.58 21.53
C LEU A 68 -6.94 4.55 21.37
N ARG A 69 -7.70 4.45 20.28
CA ARG A 69 -8.77 5.40 19.92
C ARG A 69 -10.09 4.66 19.76
N GLU A 70 -11.09 5.32 19.15
CA GLU A 70 -12.43 4.77 18.95
C GLU A 70 -12.52 3.74 17.80
N GLY A 71 -11.42 3.48 17.10
CA GLY A 71 -11.38 2.51 15.99
C GLY A 71 -10.29 2.81 14.96
N PRO A 72 -10.17 1.95 13.93
CA PRO A 72 -9.25 2.16 12.82
C PRO A 72 -9.60 3.44 12.04
N GLU A 73 -8.59 4.23 11.69
CA GLU A 73 -8.79 5.52 11.01
C GLU A 73 -8.75 5.44 9.48
N LEU A 74 -8.40 4.28 8.94
CA LEU A 74 -8.52 3.96 7.52
C LEU A 74 -9.43 2.75 7.36
N THR A 75 -10.26 2.78 6.32
CA THR A 75 -11.11 1.65 5.97
C THR A 75 -10.29 0.57 5.26
N PRO A 76 -10.78 -0.69 5.20
CA PRO A 76 -10.15 -1.73 4.39
C PRO A 76 -9.97 -1.34 2.91
N PHE A 77 -10.89 -0.55 2.36
CA PHE A 77 -10.80 -0.05 0.98
C PHE A 77 -9.66 0.96 0.81
N ASP A 78 -9.48 1.87 1.78
CA ASP A 78 -8.38 2.82 1.78
C ASP A 78 -7.02 2.12 1.81
N LEU A 79 -6.90 1.10 2.68
CA LEU A 79 -5.70 0.26 2.75
C LEU A 79 -5.43 -0.45 1.43
N TRP A 80 -6.45 -1.07 0.83
CA TRP A 80 -6.31 -1.74 -0.46
C TRP A 80 -5.83 -0.78 -1.57
N ALA A 81 -6.40 0.43 -1.63
CA ALA A 81 -6.00 1.44 -2.62
C ALA A 81 -4.55 1.91 -2.41
N LEU A 82 -4.15 2.14 -1.16
CA LEU A 82 -2.78 2.53 -0.80
C LEU A 82 -1.78 1.41 -1.11
N ASP A 83 -2.09 0.16 -0.75
CA ASP A 83 -1.28 -1.02 -1.04
C ASP A 83 -1.04 -1.15 -2.55
N GLY A 84 -2.09 -1.05 -3.36
CA GLY A 84 -1.97 -1.10 -4.82
C GLY A 84 -1.05 -0.01 -5.38
N MET A 85 -1.12 1.21 -4.85
CA MET A 85 -0.21 2.29 -5.26
C MET A 85 1.24 2.06 -4.82
N LEU A 86 1.43 1.57 -3.59
CA LEU A 86 2.74 1.24 -3.03
C LEU A 86 3.42 0.13 -3.83
N MET A 87 2.69 -0.95 -4.11
CA MET A 87 3.16 -2.06 -4.95
C MET A 87 3.52 -1.59 -6.34
N ASN A 88 2.66 -0.80 -6.99
CA ASN A 88 2.93 -0.30 -8.34
C ASN A 88 4.19 0.57 -8.42
N ARG A 89 4.52 1.27 -7.32
CA ARG A 89 5.73 2.09 -7.19
C ARG A 89 6.93 1.32 -6.64
N GLY A 90 6.79 0.02 -6.36
CA GLY A 90 7.87 -0.82 -5.84
C GLY A 90 8.27 -0.47 -4.40
N PHE A 91 7.33 0.01 -3.58
CA PHE A 91 7.56 0.18 -2.15
C PHE A 91 7.65 -1.18 -1.46
N VAL A 92 8.44 -1.20 -0.38
CA VAL A 92 8.51 -2.33 0.56
C VAL A 92 8.22 -1.84 1.97
N ASN A 93 7.51 -2.65 2.74
CA ASN A 93 7.30 -2.45 4.16
C ASN A 93 8.42 -3.16 4.94
N VAL A 94 8.91 -2.52 5.99
CA VAL A 94 9.74 -3.15 7.01
C VAL A 94 9.03 -2.98 8.34
N TYR A 95 8.50 -4.09 8.85
CA TYR A 95 7.89 -4.15 10.17
C TYR A 95 8.98 -4.36 11.22
N CYS A 96 9.25 -3.33 12.01
CA CYS A 96 10.21 -3.41 13.11
C CYS A 96 9.52 -3.94 14.37
N GLU A 97 10.00 -5.07 14.87
CA GLU A 97 9.54 -5.71 16.10
C GLU A 97 10.74 -6.11 16.97
N THR A 98 10.54 -6.12 18.29
CA THR A 98 11.46 -6.69 19.28
C THR A 98 10.63 -7.19 20.45
N ASP A 99 11.24 -7.74 21.51
CA ASP A 99 10.46 -8.19 22.66
C ASP A 99 9.74 -7.02 23.37
N ILE A 100 8.56 -7.31 23.93
CA ILE A 100 7.71 -6.29 24.54
C ILE A 100 8.38 -5.58 25.73
N ASP A 101 9.22 -6.28 26.49
CA ASP A 101 9.88 -5.72 27.65
C ASP A 101 10.94 -4.70 27.21
N THR A 102 11.66 -4.98 26.13
CA THR A 102 12.55 -4.02 25.47
C THR A 102 11.78 -2.83 24.92
N MET A 103 10.66 -3.03 24.23
CA MET A 103 9.84 -1.91 23.72
C MET A 103 9.40 -1.00 24.87
N LEU A 104 8.85 -1.57 25.95
CA LEU A 104 8.43 -0.81 27.14
C LEU A 104 9.59 -0.11 27.81
N PHE A 105 10.76 -0.75 27.89
CA PHE A 105 11.97 -0.14 28.44
C PHE A 105 12.44 1.05 27.59
N ASN A 106 12.41 0.93 26.26
CA ASN A 106 12.74 2.02 25.35
C ASN A 106 11.73 3.16 25.46
N ASN A 107 10.43 2.87 25.55
CA ASN A 107 9.37 3.87 25.67
C ASN A 107 9.47 4.71 26.96
N LYS A 108 10.01 4.14 28.04
CA LYS A 108 10.26 4.90 29.29
C LYS A 108 11.30 6.01 29.14
N LYS A 109 12.22 5.89 28.18
CA LYS A 109 13.27 6.89 27.94
C LYS A 109 12.78 8.07 27.11
N GLU A 110 11.61 7.92 26.47
CA GLU A 110 11.11 8.89 25.51
C GLU A 110 9.98 9.72 26.15
N GLU A 111 10.35 10.90 26.64
CA GLU A 111 9.46 11.78 27.41
C GLU A 111 8.21 12.22 26.62
N GLN A 112 8.34 12.32 25.29
CA GLN A 112 7.28 12.81 24.39
C GLN A 112 6.25 11.75 23.99
N LEU A 113 6.43 10.48 24.37
CA LEU A 113 5.45 9.44 24.08
C LEU A 113 4.19 9.62 24.92
N TRP A 114 3.04 9.36 24.30
CA TRP A 114 1.74 9.36 24.97
C TRP A 114 1.74 8.34 26.12
N GLU A 115 1.18 8.68 27.28
CA GLU A 115 1.16 7.77 28.42
C GLU A 115 0.49 6.43 28.09
N ALA A 116 -0.55 6.45 27.25
CA ALA A 116 -1.25 5.26 26.80
C ALA A 116 -0.37 4.23 26.06
N VAL A 117 0.70 4.67 25.36
CA VAL A 117 1.64 3.74 24.68
C VAL A 117 2.73 3.21 25.61
N ARG A 118 2.69 3.57 26.90
CA ARG A 118 3.57 3.02 27.95
C ARG A 118 2.90 1.88 28.71
N GLU A 119 1.62 1.63 28.48
CA GLU A 119 0.89 0.53 29.09
C GLU A 119 1.12 -0.77 28.33
N ASN A 120 1.43 -1.85 29.06
CA ASN A 120 1.70 -3.16 28.48
C ASN A 120 0.52 -3.66 27.62
N ALA A 121 -0.71 -3.46 28.09
CA ALA A 121 -1.92 -3.87 27.37
C ALA A 121 -2.05 -3.16 26.01
N SER A 122 -1.83 -1.85 25.98
CA SER A 122 -1.86 -1.05 24.75
C SER A 122 -0.78 -1.48 23.76
N VAL A 123 0.46 -1.66 24.23
CA VAL A 123 1.57 -2.12 23.38
C VAL A 123 1.28 -3.50 22.78
N ARG A 124 0.73 -4.43 23.56
CA ARG A 124 0.31 -5.75 23.05
C ARG A 124 -0.73 -5.63 21.95
N LYS A 125 -1.71 -4.74 22.12
CA LYS A 125 -2.76 -4.52 21.12
C LYS A 125 -2.19 -3.93 19.84
N ILE A 126 -1.33 -2.91 19.93
CA ILE A 126 -0.64 -2.32 18.76
C ILE A 126 0.18 -3.38 18.01
N ILE A 127 0.97 -4.19 18.72
CA ILE A 127 1.77 -5.28 18.13
C ILE A 127 0.85 -6.28 17.42
N HIS A 128 -0.27 -6.65 18.04
CA HIS A 128 -1.23 -7.57 17.44
C HIS A 128 -1.75 -7.03 16.11
N GLU A 129 -2.21 -5.78 16.06
CA GLU A 129 -2.72 -5.16 14.83
C GLU A 129 -1.65 -5.12 13.73
N TYR A 130 -0.40 -4.77 14.05
CA TYR A 130 0.69 -4.78 13.06
C TYR A 130 0.97 -6.17 12.49
N ARG A 131 0.93 -7.22 13.32
CA ARG A 131 1.14 -8.59 12.86
C ARG A 131 0.04 -9.06 11.93
N GLU A 132 -1.21 -8.64 12.16
CA GLU A 132 -2.29 -8.91 11.22
C GLU A 132 -1.99 -8.28 9.84
N PHE A 133 -1.47 -7.06 9.80
CA PHE A 133 -1.05 -6.43 8.53
C PHE A 133 0.15 -7.11 7.88
N GLU A 134 1.13 -7.55 8.65
CA GLU A 134 2.27 -8.31 8.12
C GLU A 134 1.80 -9.56 7.36
N HIS A 135 0.73 -10.22 7.83
CA HIS A 135 0.17 -11.41 7.20
C HIS A 135 -0.82 -11.15 6.07
N THR A 136 -1.49 -9.99 6.06
CA THR A 136 -2.61 -9.69 5.15
C THR A 136 -2.29 -8.68 4.06
N SER A 137 -1.25 -7.85 4.25
CA SER A 137 -0.81 -6.86 3.28
C SER A 137 -0.36 -7.49 1.97
N GLN A 138 -0.66 -6.80 0.88
CA GLN A 138 -0.17 -7.19 -0.45
C GLN A 138 1.21 -6.61 -0.75
N VAL A 139 1.57 -5.50 -0.11
CA VAL A 139 2.90 -4.90 -0.19
C VAL A 139 3.92 -5.84 0.46
N ALA A 140 5.03 -6.10 -0.23
CA ALA A 140 6.11 -6.93 0.30
C ALA A 140 6.58 -6.40 1.67
N CYS A 141 6.55 -7.26 2.68
CA CYS A 141 6.90 -6.91 4.06
C CYS A 141 8.08 -7.74 4.59
N TYR A 142 8.95 -7.10 5.37
CA TYR A 142 10.02 -7.76 6.11
C TYR A 142 9.89 -7.48 7.59
N SER A 143 9.83 -8.53 8.41
CA SER A 143 10.14 -8.38 9.82
C SER A 143 11.62 -8.07 10.02
N TYR A 144 11.88 -7.14 10.93
CA TYR A 144 13.22 -6.73 11.36
C TYR A 144 13.25 -6.62 12.89
N ASP A 145 14.14 -7.39 13.51
CA ASP A 145 14.50 -7.26 14.91
C ASP A 145 15.99 -6.90 15.02
N TYR A 146 16.26 -5.67 15.45
CA TYR A 146 17.62 -5.14 15.56
C TYR A 146 18.48 -5.88 16.59
N GLN A 147 17.89 -6.69 17.47
CA GLN A 147 18.63 -7.54 18.41
C GLN A 147 19.11 -8.85 17.77
N VAL A 148 18.43 -9.31 16.72
CA VAL A 148 18.66 -10.62 16.10
C VAL A 148 19.42 -10.49 14.78
N GLU A 149 19.17 -9.45 14.00
CA GLU A 149 19.82 -9.25 12.71
C GLU A 149 20.38 -7.83 12.51
N SER A 150 21.49 -7.75 11.76
CA SER A 150 22.10 -6.46 11.40
C SER A 150 21.31 -5.79 10.28
N THR A 151 21.40 -4.45 10.20
CA THR A 151 20.76 -3.71 9.10
C THR A 151 21.31 -4.13 7.74
N GLU A 152 22.60 -4.49 7.63
CA GLU A 152 23.20 -4.99 6.39
C GLU A 152 22.54 -6.28 5.93
N THR A 153 22.21 -7.18 6.86
CA THR A 153 21.56 -8.47 6.55
C THR A 153 20.15 -8.24 6.01
N LEU A 154 19.38 -7.35 6.65
CA LEU A 154 18.07 -6.91 6.16
C LEU A 154 18.19 -6.30 4.75
N LEU A 155 19.17 -5.42 4.53
CA LEU A 155 19.37 -4.75 3.25
C LEU A 155 19.63 -5.75 2.11
N VAL A 156 20.43 -6.79 2.36
CA VAL A 156 20.65 -7.86 1.37
C VAL A 156 19.35 -8.58 1.05
N ARG A 157 18.50 -8.87 2.05
CA ARG A 157 17.16 -9.47 1.84
C ARG A 157 16.25 -8.56 1.01
N MET A 158 16.27 -7.25 1.28
CA MET A 158 15.48 -6.26 0.55
C MET A 158 15.96 -6.11 -0.91
N ASP A 159 17.27 -6.08 -1.15
CA ASP A 159 17.84 -5.92 -2.50
C ASP A 159 17.51 -7.12 -3.39
N LEU A 160 17.55 -8.34 -2.85
CA LEU A 160 17.13 -9.55 -3.57
C LEU A 160 15.69 -9.45 -4.07
N VAL A 161 14.79 -8.89 -3.28
CA VAL A 161 13.39 -8.76 -3.67
C VAL A 161 13.13 -7.53 -4.51
N LYS A 162 13.86 -6.42 -4.34
CA LYS A 162 13.81 -5.32 -5.33
C LYS A 162 14.17 -5.81 -6.73
N MET A 163 15.10 -6.76 -6.84
CA MET A 163 15.41 -7.42 -8.11
C MET A 163 14.25 -8.31 -8.61
N MET A 164 13.48 -8.93 -7.72
CA MET A 164 12.30 -9.74 -8.07
C MET A 164 11.05 -8.90 -8.37
N VAL A 165 10.89 -7.77 -7.70
CA VAL A 165 9.77 -6.81 -7.77
C VAL A 165 10.15 -5.62 -8.67
N GLY A 166 11.17 -5.77 -9.53
CA GLY A 166 11.76 -4.71 -10.36
C GLY A 166 10.84 -4.12 -11.44
N PHE A 167 9.54 -4.17 -11.23
CA PHE A 167 8.52 -3.64 -12.10
C PHE A 167 7.91 -2.38 -11.46
N GLU A 168 8.42 -1.21 -11.85
CA GLU A 168 7.65 0.02 -11.71
C GLU A 168 6.58 -0.03 -12.80
N GLY A 169 5.31 -0.15 -12.40
CA GLY A 169 4.25 -0.17 -13.40
C GLY A 169 4.02 1.20 -14.01
N PRO A 170 3.27 1.25 -15.13
CA PRO A 170 3.16 2.47 -15.93
C PRO A 170 2.59 3.64 -15.12
N PRO A 171 3.02 4.88 -15.41
CA PRO A 171 2.47 6.06 -14.75
C PRO A 171 0.94 6.13 -14.86
N GLY A 172 0.28 6.48 -13.75
CA GLY A 172 -1.18 6.62 -13.67
C GLY A 172 -1.94 5.30 -13.50
N VAL A 173 -1.25 4.16 -13.45
CA VAL A 173 -1.83 2.86 -13.12
C VAL A 173 -1.87 2.69 -11.58
N GLN A 174 -2.96 2.16 -11.04
CA GLN A 174 -3.11 1.83 -9.61
C GLN A 174 -3.44 0.35 -9.47
N GLY A 175 -2.84 -0.37 -8.52
CA GLY A 175 -3.12 -1.78 -8.27
C GLY A 175 -1.92 -2.69 -8.47
N HIS A 176 -2.17 -4.00 -8.61
CA HIS A 176 -1.10 -4.99 -8.66
C HIS A 176 -0.17 -4.76 -9.88
N PRO A 177 1.17 -4.90 -9.75
CA PRO A 177 2.11 -4.69 -10.87
C PRO A 177 2.03 -5.80 -11.94
N ARG A 178 1.37 -6.92 -11.63
CA ARG A 178 1.08 -8.02 -12.57
C ARG A 178 -0.35 -8.50 -12.37
N PRO A 179 -1.35 -7.68 -12.69
CA PRO A 179 -2.73 -8.01 -12.38
C PRO A 179 -3.22 -9.13 -13.30
N THR A 180 -4.01 -10.06 -12.77
CA THR A 180 -4.65 -11.09 -13.61
C THR A 180 -5.89 -10.53 -14.31
N THR A 181 -6.46 -9.44 -13.77
CA THR A 181 -7.68 -8.78 -14.25
C THR A 181 -7.49 -7.26 -14.27
N TRP A 182 -7.79 -6.61 -15.39
CA TRP A 182 -7.70 -5.16 -15.54
C TRP A 182 -9.08 -4.51 -15.58
N PHE A 183 -9.21 -3.35 -14.94
CA PHE A 183 -10.32 -2.43 -15.11
C PHE A 183 -9.82 -1.24 -15.95
N VAL A 184 -10.29 -1.17 -17.18
CA VAL A 184 -10.08 -0.04 -18.09
C VAL A 184 -11.40 0.71 -18.21
N GLY A 185 -11.32 2.01 -18.53
CA GLY A 185 -12.51 2.83 -18.77
C GLY A 185 -13.32 2.38 -19.99
N ASP A 186 -13.95 3.35 -20.65
CA ASP A 186 -15.34 3.19 -21.07
C ASP A 186 -15.68 2.24 -22.19
N GLU A 187 -14.74 1.90 -23.05
CA GLU A 187 -15.08 1.06 -24.19
C GLU A 187 -13.89 0.25 -24.67
N ARG A 188 -14.15 -1.05 -24.89
CA ARG A 188 -13.31 -1.90 -25.73
C ARG A 188 -13.65 -1.62 -27.19
N ALA A 189 -12.66 -1.24 -27.99
CA ALA A 189 -12.81 -1.12 -29.44
C ALA A 189 -12.48 -2.43 -30.19
N ASP A 190 -11.86 -3.40 -29.51
CA ASP A 190 -11.36 -4.64 -30.08
C ASP A 190 -12.42 -5.76 -30.09
N LYS A 191 -13.06 -5.97 -31.25
CA LYS A 191 -13.90 -7.15 -31.50
C LYS A 191 -13.01 -8.41 -31.61
N GLY A 192 -12.80 -9.13 -30.51
CA GLY A 192 -12.15 -10.46 -30.57
C GLY A 192 -11.63 -11.02 -29.25
N THR A 193 -11.36 -10.16 -28.27
CA THR A 193 -10.77 -10.54 -26.98
C THR A 193 -11.88 -10.83 -25.96
N LYS A 194 -11.75 -11.88 -25.12
CA LYS A 194 -12.72 -12.14 -24.04
C LYS A 194 -12.75 -10.94 -23.10
N GLY A 195 -13.86 -10.20 -23.07
CA GLY A 195 -14.08 -9.04 -22.21
C GLY A 195 -15.47 -9.09 -21.60
N ILE A 196 -15.59 -8.51 -20.41
CA ILE A 196 -16.87 -8.34 -19.73
C ILE A 196 -17.11 -6.84 -19.64
N THR A 197 -18.19 -6.35 -20.24
CA THR A 197 -18.67 -4.99 -20.01
C THR A 197 -19.60 -5.03 -18.80
N ILE A 198 -19.27 -4.27 -17.75
CA ILE A 198 -20.16 -4.13 -16.59
C ILE A 198 -20.85 -2.78 -16.70
N PRO A 199 -22.19 -2.74 -16.84
CA PRO A 199 -22.91 -1.48 -16.82
C PRO A 199 -22.78 -0.85 -15.42
N PHE A 200 -22.24 0.36 -15.36
CA PHE A 200 -22.02 1.10 -14.11
C PHE A 200 -23.01 2.25 -14.00
N TYR A 201 -23.74 2.31 -12.89
CA TYR A 201 -24.67 3.39 -12.57
C TYR A 201 -24.31 3.96 -11.20
N ASP A 202 -23.81 5.19 -11.16
CA ASP A 202 -23.56 5.88 -9.90
C ASP A 202 -24.87 6.45 -9.35
N VAL A 203 -25.33 5.88 -8.24
CA VAL A 203 -26.51 6.33 -7.49
C VAL A 203 -26.14 6.76 -6.06
N GLY A 204 -24.86 7.06 -5.80
CA GLY A 204 -24.37 7.49 -4.48
C GLY A 204 -24.08 6.36 -3.48
N ILE A 205 -24.01 5.11 -3.96
CA ILE A 205 -23.66 3.87 -3.23
C ILE A 205 -22.83 2.93 -4.13
N SER A 206 -22.08 3.54 -5.04
CA SER A 206 -21.35 2.89 -6.14
C SER A 206 -20.23 1.97 -5.65
N ASP A 207 -19.62 2.27 -4.51
CA ASP A 207 -18.64 1.44 -3.80
C ASP A 207 -19.17 0.03 -3.47
N LYS A 208 -20.37 -0.05 -2.90
CA LYS A 208 -20.97 -1.32 -2.46
C LYS A 208 -21.45 -2.19 -3.63
N LEU A 209 -21.91 -1.56 -4.70
CA LEU A 209 -22.40 -2.26 -5.90
C LEU A 209 -21.25 -2.84 -6.74
N VAL A 210 -20.10 -2.15 -6.80
CA VAL A 210 -18.90 -2.67 -7.47
C VAL A 210 -18.37 -3.87 -6.73
N THR A 211 -18.03 -3.72 -5.45
CA THR A 211 -17.48 -4.81 -4.64
C THR A 211 -18.42 -6.02 -4.62
N GLY A 212 -19.74 -5.81 -4.49
CA GLY A 212 -20.73 -6.88 -4.59
C GLY A 212 -20.76 -7.59 -5.96
N THR A 213 -20.59 -6.84 -7.05
CA THR A 213 -20.56 -7.40 -8.42
C THR A 213 -19.25 -8.15 -8.69
N LEU A 214 -18.12 -7.64 -8.19
CA LEU A 214 -16.80 -8.27 -8.30
C LEU A 214 -16.75 -9.60 -7.53
N LEU A 215 -17.24 -9.60 -6.28
CA LEU A 215 -17.38 -10.80 -5.46
C LEU A 215 -18.30 -11.83 -6.11
N HIS A 216 -19.44 -11.43 -6.67
CA HIS A 216 -20.37 -12.35 -7.34
C HIS A 216 -19.76 -13.00 -8.60
N ARG A 217 -18.76 -12.36 -9.22
CA ARG A 217 -18.02 -12.89 -10.36
C ARG A 217 -16.72 -13.61 -9.99
N ALA A 218 -16.47 -13.81 -8.70
CA ALA A 218 -15.24 -14.42 -8.17
C ALA A 218 -13.96 -13.71 -8.63
N LEU A 219 -14.04 -12.40 -8.89
CA LEU A 219 -12.86 -11.58 -9.12
C LEU A 219 -12.29 -11.18 -7.76
N ILE A 220 -11.05 -11.57 -7.49
CA ILE A 220 -10.35 -11.21 -6.25
C ILE A 220 -9.82 -9.79 -6.42
N GLU A 221 -10.25 -8.85 -5.56
CA GLU A 221 -9.88 -7.43 -5.66
C GLU A 221 -8.36 -7.19 -5.61
N ASN A 222 -7.61 -8.10 -5.02
CA ASN A 222 -6.15 -8.06 -4.89
C ASN A 222 -5.41 -8.30 -6.22
N ASP A 223 -6.10 -8.82 -7.23
CA ASP A 223 -5.56 -9.09 -8.57
C ASP A 223 -5.87 -7.97 -9.58
N LEU A 224 -6.42 -6.85 -9.10
CA LEU A 224 -6.99 -5.81 -9.94
C LEU A 224 -6.04 -4.61 -10.13
N THR A 225 -6.19 -3.98 -11.29
CA THR A 225 -5.49 -2.74 -11.63
C THR A 225 -6.42 -1.77 -12.36
N TRP A 226 -6.32 -0.49 -12.02
CA TRP A 226 -7.17 0.62 -12.48
C TRP A 226 -6.35 1.71 -13.19
N LYS A 227 -6.92 2.30 -14.25
CA LYS A 227 -6.45 3.57 -14.84
C LYS A 227 -7.65 4.37 -15.36
N ASN A 228 -7.81 5.60 -14.88
CA ASN A 228 -8.86 6.50 -15.37
C ASN A 228 -8.58 6.97 -16.81
N GLY A 229 -9.61 6.99 -17.65
CA GLY A 229 -9.60 7.73 -18.92
C GLY A 229 -8.92 7.05 -20.11
N VAL A 230 -8.80 5.72 -20.12
CA VAL A 230 -8.18 5.02 -21.25
C VAL A 230 -9.23 4.34 -22.12
N ALA A 231 -9.39 4.86 -23.34
CA ALA A 231 -10.15 4.21 -24.39
C ALA A 231 -9.23 3.26 -25.17
N LEU A 232 -9.72 2.07 -25.53
CA LEU A 232 -8.98 1.09 -26.36
C LEU A 232 -8.87 1.48 -27.83
N SER A 233 -9.18 2.73 -28.19
CA SER A 233 -8.99 3.25 -29.54
C SER A 233 -8.47 4.68 -29.52
N ASN A 234 -7.87 5.05 -30.66
CA ASN A 234 -7.12 6.28 -30.98
C ASN A 234 -7.82 7.63 -30.69
N SER A 235 -8.94 7.66 -29.97
CA SER A 235 -9.67 8.89 -29.62
C SER A 235 -9.33 9.45 -28.23
N ALA A 236 -8.57 8.72 -27.37
CA ALA A 236 -8.05 9.23 -26.11
C ALA A 236 -6.50 9.34 -26.13
N ARG A 237 -5.96 10.31 -25.40
CA ARG A 237 -4.57 10.83 -25.50
C ARG A 237 -3.43 9.86 -25.15
N GLU A 238 -3.69 8.61 -24.76
CA GLU A 238 -2.66 7.58 -24.51
C GLU A 238 -3.10 6.21 -25.04
N ASP A 239 -2.21 5.55 -25.78
CA ASP A 239 -2.43 4.24 -26.39
C ASP A 239 -2.25 3.11 -25.35
N LEU A 240 -3.32 2.34 -25.08
CA LEU A 240 -3.25 1.17 -24.21
C LEU A 240 -2.28 0.10 -24.71
N GLN A 241 -2.03 0.01 -26.01
CA GLN A 241 -1.00 -0.91 -26.54
C GLN A 241 0.40 -0.57 -26.01
N ALA A 242 0.70 0.72 -25.81
CA ALA A 242 1.97 1.14 -25.20
C ALA A 242 2.04 0.73 -23.71
N VAL A 243 0.91 0.69 -23.01
CA VAL A 243 0.81 0.23 -21.61
C VAL A 243 0.86 -1.31 -21.54
N TYR A 244 0.17 -2.01 -22.45
CA TYR A 244 0.14 -3.48 -22.58
C TYR A 244 1.43 -4.08 -23.12
N SER A 245 2.24 -3.34 -23.86
CA SER A 245 3.56 -3.84 -24.27
C SER A 245 4.55 -3.88 -23.10
N GLN A 246 4.27 -3.13 -22.02
CA GLN A 246 5.10 -3.08 -20.82
C GLN A 246 4.65 -4.11 -19.78
N LEU A 247 3.36 -4.41 -19.71
CA LEU A 247 2.75 -5.34 -18.77
C LEU A 247 2.34 -6.65 -19.48
N GLU A 248 2.50 -7.81 -18.84
CA GLU A 248 2.00 -9.07 -19.43
C GLU A 248 0.52 -8.97 -19.82
N GLU A 249 0.14 -9.56 -20.96
CA GLU A 249 -1.22 -9.47 -21.49
C GLU A 249 -2.22 -10.06 -20.47
N PRO A 250 -3.20 -9.28 -19.97
CA PRO A 250 -4.06 -9.74 -18.90
C PRO A 250 -5.00 -10.85 -19.33
N LYS A 251 -5.33 -11.73 -18.39
CA LYS A 251 -6.30 -12.82 -18.63
C LYS A 251 -7.71 -12.28 -18.85
N ILE A 252 -8.06 -11.19 -18.17
CA ILE A 252 -9.39 -10.58 -18.19
C ILE A 252 -9.26 -9.06 -18.24
N VAL A 253 -10.04 -8.43 -19.12
CA VAL A 253 -10.19 -6.97 -19.20
C VAL A 253 -11.66 -6.62 -19.02
N VAL A 254 -11.95 -5.78 -18.05
CA VAL A 254 -13.28 -5.29 -17.70
C VAL A 254 -13.37 -3.81 -18.05
N ALA A 255 -14.31 -3.46 -18.93
CA ALA A 255 -14.60 -2.07 -19.29
C ALA A 255 -15.82 -1.57 -18.52
N LEU A 256 -15.69 -0.44 -17.84
CA LEU A 256 -16.78 0.23 -17.13
C LEU A 256 -17.26 1.38 -18.00
N GLY A 257 -18.45 1.29 -18.62
CA GLY A 257 -18.83 2.14 -19.76
C GLY A 257 -19.57 3.46 -19.50
N ALA A 258 -19.69 4.24 -20.59
CA ALA A 258 -20.29 5.57 -20.80
C ALA A 258 -19.61 6.78 -20.10
N ILE A 259 -18.39 6.59 -19.60
CA ILE A 259 -17.69 7.30 -18.51
C ILE A 259 -18.20 6.69 -17.20
N ALA A 260 -17.45 6.73 -16.10
CA ALA A 260 -18.05 6.77 -14.75
C ALA A 260 -18.90 8.07 -14.58
N ASN A 261 -19.73 8.33 -15.58
CA ASN A 261 -20.51 9.43 -16.15
C ASN A 261 -20.15 10.89 -15.83
N LYS A 262 -18.99 11.16 -15.21
CA LYS A 262 -18.26 12.45 -15.18
C LYS A 262 -16.83 12.26 -14.68
#